data_AF-B0MXD6-F1
#
_entry.id   AF-B0MXD6-F1
#
_cell.length_a   1.000
_cell.length_b   1.000
_cell.length_c   1.000
_cell.angle_alpha   90.00
_cell.angle_beta   90.00
_cell.angle_gamma   90.00
#
_symmetry.space_group_name_H-M   'P 1'
#
loop_
_entity.id
_entity.type
_entity.pdbx_description
1 polymer ?
#
loop_
_entity_poly.entity_id
_entity_poly.type
_entity_poly.pdbx_seq_one_letter_code
_entity_poly.pdbx_strand_id
1 'polypeptide(L)'
;MCKSELYRQILGTVSQETEISEERILSKAKNAEIVDARYLLVYFLWRQGFHAPVISSLMNFSRRPIEKMISQFDLRRKQSGKMFEMLLVRIASKLRPTCD
;
A
#
# COMPACT_ATOMS: atom_id res chain seq x y z
N MET A 1 -5.33 8.51 -16.59
CA MET A 1 -5.52 7.20 -15.93
C MET A 1 -6.82 7.19 -15.15
N CYS A 2 -7.65 6.15 -15.32
CA CYS A 2 -8.81 5.92 -14.47
C CYS A 2 -8.39 5.39 -13.09
N LYS A 3 -9.18 5.63 -12.04
CA LYS A 3 -8.87 5.21 -10.65
C LYS A 3 -8.58 3.71 -10.52
N SER A 4 -9.27 2.87 -11.28
CA SER A 4 -9.06 1.42 -11.24
C SER A 4 -7.71 0.99 -11.83
N GLU A 5 -7.22 1.69 -12.85
CA GLU A 5 -5.92 1.41 -13.45
C GLU A 5 -4.78 1.83 -12.53
N LEU A 6 -4.91 3.00 -11.92
CA LEU A 6 -3.98 3.48 -10.91
C LEU A 6 -3.93 2.54 -9.69
N TYR A 7 -5.08 2.03 -9.25
CA TYR A 7 -5.14 1.00 -8.21
C TYR A 7 -4.36 -0.27 -8.59
N ARG A 8 -4.60 -0.83 -9.79
CA ARG A 8 -3.89 -2.02 -10.25
C ARG A 8 -2.39 -1.79 -10.39
N GLN A 9 -1.98 -0.63 -10.89
CA GLN A 9 -0.57 -0.26 -11.01
C GLN A 9 0.11 -0.23 -9.63
N ILE A 10 -0.52 0.42 -8.64
CA ILE A 10 0.04 0.50 -7.28
C ILE A 10 0.06 -0.87 -6.63
N LEU A 11 -1.03 -1.64 -6.72
CA LEU A 11 -1.11 -3.00 -6.17
C LEU A 11 -0.03 -3.91 -6.77
N GLY A 12 0.09 -3.93 -8.09
CA GLY A 12 1.11 -4.71 -8.79
C GLY A 12 2.53 -4.29 -8.41
N THR A 13 2.79 -2.98 -8.32
CA THR A 13 4.11 -2.47 -7.89
C THR A 13 4.44 -2.89 -6.46
N VAL A 14 3.49 -2.76 -5.53
CA VAL A 14 3.70 -3.20 -4.14
C VAL A 14 3.92 -4.73 -4.10
N SER A 15 3.15 -5.49 -4.86
CA SER A 15 3.31 -6.95 -4.94
C SER A 15 4.69 -7.36 -5.44
N GLN A 16 5.18 -6.72 -6.51
CA GLN A 16 6.50 -6.98 -7.07
C GLN A 16 7.63 -6.60 -6.10
N GLU A 17 7.57 -5.41 -5.49
CA GLU A 17 8.65 -4.94 -4.62
C GLU A 17 8.71 -5.67 -3.28
N THR A 18 7.57 -6.14 -2.78
CA THR A 18 7.50 -6.88 -1.51
C THR A 18 7.63 -8.39 -1.68
N GLU A 19 7.59 -8.89 -2.92
CA GLU A 19 7.55 -10.33 -3.25
C GLU A 19 6.35 -11.07 -2.62
N ILE A 20 5.28 -10.33 -2.30
CA ILE A 20 4.03 -10.86 -1.74
C ILE A 20 2.95 -10.77 -2.81
N SER A 21 2.25 -11.88 -3.07
CA SER A 21 1.17 -11.90 -4.05
C SER A 21 0.04 -10.93 -3.69
N GLU A 22 -0.61 -10.38 -4.71
CA GLU A 22 -1.74 -9.46 -4.54
C GLU A 22 -2.84 -10.05 -3.65
N GLU A 23 -3.16 -11.34 -3.82
CA GLU A 23 -4.10 -12.08 -2.99
C GLU A 23 -3.71 -12.03 -1.50
N ARG A 24 -2.42 -12.23 -1.20
CA ARG A 24 -1.91 -12.23 0.17
C ARG A 24 -1.96 -10.83 0.77
N ILE A 25 -1.65 -9.79 0.01
CA ILE A 25 -1.76 -8.39 0.45
C ILE A 25 -3.22 -8.05 0.80
N LEU A 26 -4.16 -8.48 -0.04
CA LEU A 26 -5.60 -8.25 0.14
C LEU A 26 -6.24 -9.22 1.16
N SER A 27 -5.55 -10.28 1.57
CA SER A 27 -6.03 -11.22 2.59
C SER A 27 -6.07 -10.60 3.99
N LYS A 28 -6.74 -11.27 4.94
CA LYS A 28 -6.74 -10.90 6.37
C LYS A 28 -5.55 -11.46 7.16
N ALA A 29 -4.52 -11.99 6.48
CA ALA A 29 -3.34 -12.54 7.13
C ALA A 29 -2.59 -11.47 7.94
N LYS A 30 -2.07 -11.89 9.11
CA LYS A 30 -1.45 -11.02 10.12
C LYS A 30 0.08 -11.11 10.15
N ASN A 31 0.70 -11.81 9.21
CA ASN A 31 2.16 -11.89 9.10
C ASN A 31 2.73 -10.48 8.93
N ALA A 32 3.84 -10.20 9.63
CA ALA A 32 4.39 -8.84 9.69
C ALA A 32 4.67 -8.24 8.30
N GLU A 33 5.26 -9.02 7.41
CA GLU A 33 5.59 -8.60 6.03
C GLU A 33 4.32 -8.33 5.19
N ILE A 34 3.28 -9.16 5.35
CA ILE A 34 1.98 -8.95 4.67
C ILE A 34 1.31 -7.68 5.19
N VAL A 35 1.37 -7.45 6.50
CA VAL A 35 0.87 -6.22 7.10
C VAL A 35 1.65 -5.02 6.56
N ASP A 36 2.97 -5.11 6.46
CA ASP A 36 3.81 -4.03 5.93
C ASP A 36 3.48 -3.69 4.48
N ALA A 37 3.38 -4.71 3.62
CA ALA A 37 2.93 -4.54 2.24
C ALA A 37 1.56 -3.87 2.15
N ARG A 38 0.62 -4.24 3.05
CA ARG A 38 -0.70 -3.61 3.10
C ARG A 38 -0.65 -2.14 3.54
N TYR A 39 0.20 -1.80 4.51
CA TYR A 39 0.44 -0.41 4.92
C TYR A 39 1.02 0.41 3.77
N LEU A 40 2.00 -0.14 3.03
CA LEU A 40 2.57 0.51 1.84
C LEU A 40 1.51 0.76 0.76
N LEU A 41 0.70 -0.26 0.43
CA LEU A 41 -0.41 -0.12 -0.52
C LEU A 41 -1.38 1.00 -0.12
N VAL A 42 -1.88 0.98 1.12
CA VAL A 42 -2.83 2.00 1.60
C VAL A 42 -2.21 3.40 1.57
N TYR A 43 -0.94 3.52 1.96
CA TYR A 43 -0.23 4.80 1.94
C TYR A 43 -0.10 5.38 0.53
N PHE A 44 0.31 4.57 -0.46
CA PHE A 44 0.45 5.04 -1.84
C PHE A 44 -0.90 5.37 -2.46
N LEU A 45 -1.95 4.58 -2.21
CA LEU A 45 -3.30 4.92 -2.64
C LEU A 45 -3.76 6.25 -2.04
N TRP A 46 -3.56 6.44 -0.73
CA TRP A 46 -3.93 7.69 -0.06
C TRP A 46 -3.14 8.89 -0.60
N ARG A 47 -1.84 8.75 -0.82
CA ARG A 47 -1.00 9.80 -1.44
C ARG A 47 -1.41 10.16 -2.86
N GLN A 48 -1.99 9.23 -3.60
CA GLN A 48 -2.53 9.44 -4.95
C GLN A 48 -3.97 10.00 -4.95
N GLY A 49 -4.48 10.42 -3.78
CA GLY A 49 -5.77 11.09 -3.64
C GLY A 49 -6.96 10.16 -3.40
N PHE A 50 -6.74 8.87 -3.13
CA PHE A 50 -7.83 7.97 -2.75
C PHE A 50 -8.24 8.19 -1.30
N HIS A 51 -9.54 8.38 -1.06
CA HIS A 51 -10.07 8.50 0.30
C HIS A 51 -10.32 7.12 0.93
N ALA A 52 -10.28 7.05 2.27
CA ALA A 52 -10.45 5.81 3.02
C ALA A 52 -11.69 4.95 2.62
N PRO A 53 -12.89 5.53 2.34
CA PRO A 53 -14.03 4.74 1.87
C PRO A 53 -13.85 4.11 0.48
N VAL A 54 -13.08 4.77 -0.38
CA VAL A 54 -12.75 4.24 -1.71
C VAL A 54 -11.76 3.10 -1.57
N ILE A 55 -10.69 3.31 -0.79
CA ILE A 55 -9.68 2.27 -0.51
C ILE A 55 -10.32 1.05 0.15
N SER A 56 -11.23 1.25 1.09
CA SER A 56 -11.93 0.15 1.76
C SER A 56 -12.74 -0.70 0.77
N SER A 57 -13.38 -0.06 -0.20
CA SER A 57 -14.13 -0.74 -1.26
C SER A 57 -13.23 -1.49 -2.22
N LEU A 58 -12.09 -0.89 -2.63
CA LEU A 58 -11.12 -1.53 -3.52
C LEU A 58 -10.44 -2.75 -2.89
N MET A 59 -10.16 -2.68 -1.59
CA MET A 59 -9.44 -3.76 -0.88
C MET A 59 -10.37 -4.78 -0.22
N ASN A 60 -11.69 -4.55 -0.21
CA ASN A 60 -12.67 -5.33 0.54
C ASN A 60 -12.36 -5.40 2.06
N PHE A 61 -11.97 -4.25 2.63
CA PHE A 61 -11.75 -4.08 4.07
C PHE A 61 -12.81 -3.17 4.67
N SER A 62 -13.04 -3.29 5.97
CA SER A 62 -13.80 -2.27 6.70
C SER A 62 -13.01 -0.95 6.75
N ARG A 63 -13.74 0.17 6.83
CA ARG A 63 -13.17 1.52 6.87
C ARG A 63 -12.19 1.76 8.03
N ARG A 64 -12.53 1.29 9.24
CA ARG A 64 -11.71 1.48 10.46
C ARG A 64 -10.26 0.96 10.31
N PRO A 65 -10.02 -0.28 9.83
CA PRO A 65 -8.67 -0.76 9.50
C PRO A 65 -7.90 0.15 8.55
N ILE A 66 -8.53 0.65 7.49
CA ILE A 66 -7.89 1.52 6.50
C ILE A 66 -7.50 2.85 7.13
N GLU A 67 -8.40 3.49 7.87
CA GLU A 67 -8.12 4.73 8.59
C GLU A 67 -6.98 4.55 9.59
N LYS A 68 -6.96 3.43 10.32
CA LYS A 68 -5.86 3.09 11.23
C LYS A 68 -4.53 2.95 10.49
N MET A 69 -4.50 2.31 9.31
CA MET A 69 -3.28 2.17 8.51
C MET A 69 -2.75 3.53 8.05
N ILE A 70 -3.65 4.45 7.66
CA ILE A 70 -3.27 5.82 7.28
C ILE A 70 -2.71 6.57 8.50
N SER A 71 -3.44 6.60 9.62
CA SER A 71 -3.03 7.36 10.81
C SER A 71 -1.79 6.80 11.51
N GLN A 72 -1.54 5.49 11.41
CA GLN A 72 -0.42 4.82 12.09
C GLN A 72 0.74 4.49 11.14
N PHE A 73 0.73 5.05 9.92
CA PHE A 73 1.76 4.75 8.92
C PHE A 73 3.18 5.04 9.43
N ASP A 74 3.43 6.24 9.96
CA ASP A 74 4.75 6.63 10.48
C ASP A 74 5.17 5.79 11.70
N LEU A 75 4.22 5.40 12.54
CA LEU A 75 4.51 4.50 13.66
C LEU A 75 4.96 3.13 13.14
N ARG A 76 4.23 2.58 12.16
CA ARG A 76 4.58 1.28 11.57
C ARG A 76 5.93 1.33 10.85
N ARG A 77 6.17 2.40 10.09
CA ARG A 77 7.45 2.68 9.42
C ARG A 77 8.64 2.64 10.39
N LYS A 78 8.51 3.29 11.56
CA LYS A 78 9.53 3.26 12.62
C LYS A 78 9.73 1.87 13.22
N GLN A 79 8.67 1.08 13.36
CA GLN A 79 8.72 -0.28 13.93
C GLN A 79 9.35 -1.31 12.98
N SER A 80 9.02 -1.25 11.69
CA SER A 80 9.54 -2.21 10.70
C SER A 80 10.97 -1.90 10.22
N GLY A 81 11.47 -0.69 10.51
CA GLY A 81 12.89 -0.35 10.34
C GLY A 81 13.35 -0.26 8.89
N LYS A 82 14.64 -0.54 8.65
CA LYS A 82 15.34 -0.25 7.38
C LYS A 82 14.73 -0.96 6.15
N MET A 83 14.17 -2.15 6.32
CA MET A 83 13.56 -2.89 5.20
C MET A 83 12.31 -2.16 4.68
N PHE A 84 11.47 -1.67 5.59
CA PHE A 84 10.28 -0.91 5.24
C PHE A 84 10.63 0.40 4.51
N GLU A 85 11.65 1.11 4.99
CA GLU A 85 12.18 2.31 4.33
C GLU A 85 12.66 2.02 2.91
N MET A 86 13.40 0.93 2.73
CA MET A 86 13.91 0.53 1.43
C MET A 86 12.75 0.24 0.45
N LEU A 87 11.75 -0.53 0.89
CA LEU A 87 10.56 -0.83 0.10
C LEU A 87 9.78 0.43 -0.27
N LEU A 88 9.60 1.34 0.70
CA LEU A 88 8.94 2.62 0.49
C LEU A 88 9.63 3.43 -0.62
N VAL A 89 10.96 3.55 -0.58
CA VAL A 89 11.73 4.29 -1.59
C VAL A 89 11.66 3.61 -2.96
N ARG A 90 11.78 2.28 -3.03
CA ARG A 90 11.72 1.53 -4.28
C ARG A 90 10.37 1.67 -4.96
N ILE A 91 9.27 1.44 -4.22
CA ILE A 91 7.91 1.59 -4.73
C ILE A 91 7.66 3.03 -5.16
N ALA A 92 8.06 4.01 -4.34
CA ALA A 92 7.90 5.42 -4.69
C ALA A 92 8.63 5.78 -6.00
N SER A 93 9.80 5.20 -6.25
CA SER A 93 10.58 5.45 -7.47
C SER A 93 9.90 4.88 -8.71
N LYS A 94 9.25 3.72 -8.61
CA LYS A 94 8.49 3.10 -9.72
C LYS A 94 7.13 3.75 -9.98
N LEU A 95 6.56 4.41 -8.97
CA LEU A 95 5.28 5.12 -9.10
C LEU A 95 5.43 6.59 -9.51
N ARG A 96 6.65 7.12 -9.64
CA ARG A 96 6.83 8.45 -10.24
C ARG A 96 6.37 8.38 -11.69
N PRO A 97 5.57 9.33 -12.16
CA PRO A 97 5.35 9.46 -13.59
C PRO A 97 6.73 9.64 -14.22
N THR A 98 7.13 8.74 -15.11
CA THR A 98 8.13 9.05 -16.12
C THR A 98 7.58 10.26 -16.86
N CYS A 99 8.13 11.44 -16.60
CA CYS A 99 7.97 12.57 -17.50
C CYS A 99 8.59 12.12 -18.82
N ASP A 100 7.74 11.75 -19.77
CA ASP A 100 8.07 11.80 -21.19
C ASP A 100 7.26 12.97 -21.78
#